data_AF-A0A359LSS6-F1
#
_entry.id   AF-A0A359LSS6-F1
#
_cell.length_a   1.000
_cell.length_b   1.000
_cell.length_c   1.000
_cell.angle_alpha   90.00
_cell.angle_beta   90.00
_cell.angle_gamma   90.00
#
_symmetry.space_group_name_H-M   'P 1'
#
loop_
_entity.id
_entity.type
_entity.pdbx_description
1 polymer ?
#
loop_
_entity_poly.entity_id
_entity_poly.type
_entity_poly.pdbx_seq_one_letter_code
_entity_poly.pdbx_strand_id
1 'polypeptide(L)'
;MLSGKNPLLQDMNNIDVNRPVFDRTAFEPVGTVGGRFYYGVGSRITNLRGPRFANTDFSVVKNTPIRLSQDRIINVQLRGEFFNLWNAHYFTTSGAQGDGGGFVRDVSDVNFGMWNGAVTTPRNIQLTMRVTF
;
A
#
# COMPACT_ATOMS: atom_id res chain seq x y z
N MET A 1 16.71 7.84 14.61
CA MET A 1 16.25 9.23 14.66
C MET A 1 16.96 9.92 15.79
N LEU A 2 17.42 11.14 15.56
CA LEU A 2 18.09 11.96 16.57
C LEU A 2 17.07 12.45 17.58
N SER A 3 17.46 12.50 18.86
CA SER A 3 16.58 12.96 19.93
C SER A 3 16.16 14.41 19.70
N GLY A 4 14.88 14.73 19.91
CA GLY A 4 14.33 16.08 19.79
C GLY A 4 14.11 16.58 18.36
N LYS A 5 14.40 15.78 17.33
CA LYS A 5 14.12 16.12 15.92
C LYS A 5 12.78 15.54 15.47
N ASN A 6 12.00 16.34 14.75
CA ASN A 6 10.79 15.85 14.08
C ASN A 6 11.19 15.19 12.75
N PRO A 7 10.93 13.89 12.56
CA PRO A 7 11.26 13.20 11.31
C PRO A 7 10.33 13.53 10.15
N LEU A 8 9.19 14.19 10.38
CA LEU A 8 8.20 14.51 9.37
C LEU A 8 8.24 16.00 9.00
N LEU A 9 8.30 16.28 7.70
CA LEU A 9 8.17 17.63 7.13
C LEU A 9 6.72 17.98 6.75
N GLN A 10 5.85 16.98 6.70
CA GLN A 10 4.46 17.12 6.24
C GLN A 10 3.49 16.36 7.15
N ASP A 11 2.23 16.77 7.14
CA ASP A 11 1.13 16.04 7.78
C ASP A 11 0.80 14.78 6.96
N MET A 12 0.74 13.62 7.62
CA MET A 12 0.40 12.35 6.99
C MET A 12 -1.01 12.31 6.37
N ASN A 13 -1.90 13.21 6.79
CA ASN A 13 -3.26 13.32 6.26
C ASN A 13 -3.36 14.26 5.05
N ASN A 14 -2.32 15.05 4.77
CA ASN A 14 -2.31 16.01 3.67
C ASN A 14 -0.89 16.14 3.08
N ILE A 15 -0.52 15.15 2.26
CA ILE A 15 0.81 15.05 1.66
C ILE A 15 0.80 15.67 0.25
N ASP A 16 1.73 16.60 0.01
CA ASP A 16 2.13 17.02 -1.34
C ASP A 16 3.21 16.06 -1.85
N VAL A 17 2.85 15.27 -2.86
CA VAL A 17 3.74 14.25 -3.46
C VAL A 17 4.97 14.83 -4.16
N ASN A 18 4.99 16.13 -4.44
CA ASN A 18 6.13 16.82 -5.06
C ASN A 18 7.13 17.34 -4.02
N ARG A 19 6.91 17.06 -2.74
CA ARG A 19 7.77 17.50 -1.63
C ARG A 19 8.19 16.32 -0.76
N PRO A 20 9.36 16.39 -0.11
CA PRO A 20 9.80 15.33 0.78
C PRO A 20 8.92 15.28 2.03
N VAL A 21 8.59 14.08 2.46
CA VAL A 21 7.83 13.81 3.69
C VAL A 21 8.75 13.66 4.89
N PHE A 22 9.99 13.19 4.67
CA PHE A 22 10.97 12.96 5.74
C PHE A 22 12.02 14.06 5.81
N ASP A 23 12.34 14.51 7.02
CA ASP A 23 13.46 15.43 7.27
C ASP A 23 14.77 14.63 7.39
N ARG A 24 15.67 14.78 6.43
CA ARG A 24 17.00 14.12 6.46
C ARG A 24 17.78 14.45 7.74
N THR A 25 17.64 15.67 8.28
CA THR A 25 18.37 16.13 9.47
C THR A 25 17.88 15.48 10.78
N ALA A 26 16.76 14.76 10.74
CA ALA A 26 16.26 13.97 11.86
C ALA A 26 16.88 12.57 11.94
N PHE A 27 17.70 12.18 10.96
CA PHE A 27 18.34 10.87 10.89
C PHE A 27 19.87 10.98 11.05
N GLU A 28 20.49 9.85 11.40
CA GLU A 28 21.94 9.75 11.50
C GLU A 28 22.60 10.04 10.14
N PRO A 29 23.70 10.81 10.08
CA PRO A 29 24.40 11.04 8.83
C PRO A 29 24.96 9.73 8.25
N VAL A 30 24.95 9.64 6.92
CA VAL A 30 25.54 8.51 6.17
C VAL A 30 26.98 8.28 6.61
N GLY A 31 27.35 7.02 6.83
CA GLY A 31 28.71 6.63 7.21
C GLY A 31 29.03 6.77 8.71
N THR A 32 28.12 7.32 9.51
CA THR A 32 28.31 7.38 10.98
C THR A 32 27.96 6.04 11.62
N VAL A 33 26.85 5.43 11.18
CA VAL A 33 26.35 4.13 11.64
C VAL A 33 27.06 3.00 10.90
N GLY A 34 27.61 2.01 11.62
CA GLY A 34 28.27 0.85 11.01
C GLY A 34 29.78 0.71 11.29
N GLY A 35 30.38 1.61 12.08
CA GLY A 35 31.67 1.36 12.70
C GLY A 35 31.59 0.20 13.72
N ARG A 36 32.73 -0.45 14.03
CA ARG A 36 32.81 -1.67 14.89
C ARG A 36 32.06 -1.59 16.23
N PHE A 37 31.74 -0.38 16.73
CA PHE A 37 31.10 -0.16 18.03
C PHE A 37 30.00 0.93 18.05
N TYR A 38 29.53 1.43 16.89
CA TYR A 38 28.47 2.45 16.85
C TYR A 38 27.31 2.03 15.96
N TYR A 39 26.14 1.87 16.58
CA TYR A 39 24.91 1.40 15.94
C TYR A 39 23.84 2.50 15.78
N GLY A 40 24.20 3.76 16.03
CA GLY A 40 23.28 4.89 16.06
C GLY A 40 22.59 5.07 17.43
N VAL A 41 22.02 6.26 17.66
CA VAL A 41 21.24 6.56 18.88
C VAL A 41 19.73 6.43 18.69
N GLY A 42 19.29 6.09 17.47
CA GLY A 42 17.89 5.91 17.15
C GLY A 42 17.27 4.68 17.82
N SER A 43 16.04 4.81 18.30
CA SER A 43 15.25 3.67 18.77
C SER A 43 15.10 2.62 17.66
N ARG A 44 15.24 1.34 18.03
CA ARG A 44 14.98 0.19 17.13
C ARG A 44 13.50 0.08 16.73
N ILE A 45 12.60 0.61 17.56
CA ILE A 45 11.15 0.63 17.31
C ILE A 45 10.72 2.09 17.28
N THR A 46 10.03 2.48 16.21
CA THR A 46 9.52 3.83 16.02
C THR A 46 8.00 3.86 16.12
N ASN A 47 7.46 4.94 16.65
CA ASN A 47 6.02 5.24 16.63
C ASN A 47 5.59 5.99 15.36
N LEU A 48 6.50 6.21 14.41
CA LEU A 48 6.14 6.77 13.12
C LEU A 48 5.27 5.79 12.34
N ARG A 49 4.11 6.27 11.92
CA ARG A 49 3.16 5.52 11.12
C ARG A 49 2.97 6.23 9.80
N GLY A 50 2.86 5.45 8.72
CA GLY A 50 2.53 5.98 7.42
C GLY A 50 1.06 6.42 7.32
N PRO A 51 0.67 6.97 6.15
CA PRO A 51 -0.71 7.36 5.87
C PRO A 51 -1.68 6.21 6.03
N ARG A 52 -2.94 6.53 6.36
CA ARG A 52 -3.99 5.54 6.54
C ARG A 52 -4.27 4.80 5.22
N PHE A 53 -4.51 3.50 5.32
CA PHE A 53 -5.00 2.66 4.23
C PHE A 53 -6.41 2.19 4.54
N ALA A 54 -7.32 2.27 3.56
CA ALA A 54 -8.66 1.70 3.67
C ALA A 54 -9.16 1.26 2.29
N ASN A 55 -9.49 -0.02 2.11
CA ASN A 55 -9.99 -0.52 0.84
C ASN A 55 -11.38 -1.16 1.02
N THR A 56 -12.22 -1.07 -0.01
CA THR A 56 -13.53 -1.74 -0.04
C THR A 56 -13.63 -2.54 -1.33
N ASP A 57 -13.80 -3.86 -1.16
CA ASP A 57 -14.05 -4.79 -2.25
C ASP A 57 -15.49 -5.27 -2.17
N PHE A 58 -16.13 -5.47 -3.32
CA PHE A 58 -17.52 -5.89 -3.41
C PHE A 58 -17.67 -7.05 -4.39
N SER A 59 -18.45 -8.06 -4.02
CA SER A 59 -18.78 -9.17 -4.90
C SER A 59 -20.27 -9.46 -4.90
N VAL A 60 -20.79 -9.78 -6.08
CA VAL A 60 -22.17 -10.19 -6.28
C VAL A 60 -22.19 -11.48 -7.07
N VAL A 61 -22.97 -12.46 -6.59
CA VAL A 61 -23.14 -13.76 -7.23
C VAL A 61 -24.61 -14.00 -7.48
N LYS A 62 -24.94 -14.41 -8.71
CA LYS A 62 -26.27 -14.88 -9.09
C LYS A 62 -26.19 -16.31 -9.58
N ASN A 63 -26.96 -17.19 -8.95
CA ASN A 63 -27.21 -18.54 -9.44
C ASN A 63 -28.55 -18.56 -10.16
N THR A 64 -28.56 -19.05 -11.40
CA THR A 64 -29.74 -19.18 -12.23
C THR A 64 -29.82 -20.62 -12.75
N PRO A 65 -30.83 -21.41 -12.31
CA PRO A 65 -31.09 -22.70 -12.91
C PRO A 65 -31.70 -22.50 -14.30
N ILE A 66 -31.17 -23.21 -15.30
CA ILE A 66 -31.65 -23.19 -16.67
C ILE A 66 -32.17 -24.59 -17.02
N ARG A 67 -33.48 -24.69 -17.25
CA ARG A 67 -34.11 -25.90 -17.80
C ARG A 67 -33.73 -26.01 -19.28
N LEU A 68 -33.01 -27.07 -19.63
CA LEU A 68 -32.63 -27.39 -21.01
C LEU A 68 -33.59 -28.40 -21.66
N SER A 69 -34.21 -29.27 -20.86
CA SER A 69 -35.29 -30.20 -21.26
C SER A 69 -36.12 -30.59 -20.02
N GLN A 70 -37.11 -31.48 -20.18
CA GLN A 70 -37.94 -31.98 -19.08
C GLN A 70 -37.10 -32.55 -17.92
N ASP A 71 -36.03 -33.28 -18.25
CA ASP A 71 -35.19 -34.01 -17.30
C ASP A 71 -33.77 -33.42 -17.12
N ARG A 72 -33.47 -32.29 -17.80
CA ARG A 72 -32.13 -31.69 -17.78
C ARG A 72 -32.18 -30.24 -17.30
N ILE A 73 -31.58 -29.98 -16.14
CA ILE A 73 -31.38 -28.65 -15.58
C ILE A 73 -29.89 -28.44 -15.37
N ILE A 74 -29.35 -27.34 -15.89
CA ILE A 74 -28.00 -26.88 -15.54
C ILE A 74 -28.10 -25.69 -14.61
N ASN A 75 -27.07 -25.46 -13.81
CA ASN A 75 -26.93 -24.25 -13.02
C ASN A 75 -25.89 -23.33 -13.65
N VAL A 76 -26.29 -22.11 -13.97
CA VAL A 76 -25.38 -21.05 -14.42
C VAL A 76 -25.17 -20.08 -13.26
N GLN A 77 -23.92 -19.94 -12.85
CA GLN A 77 -23.49 -18.95 -11.87
C GLN A 77 -22.81 -17.80 -12.61
N LEU A 78 -23.28 -16.57 -12.38
CA LEU A 78 -22.61 -15.34 -12.75
C LEU A 78 -22.05 -14.68 -11.50
N ARG A 79 -20.81 -14.21 -11.56
CA ARG A 79 -20.16 -13.47 -10.49
C ARG A 79 -19.54 -12.18 -11.02
N GLY A 80 -19.91 -11.05 -10.43
CA GLY A 80 -19.21 -9.78 -10.59
C GLY A 80 -18.35 -9.50 -9.34
N GLU A 81 -17.07 -9.22 -9.53
CA GLU A 81 -16.13 -8.84 -8.48
C GLU A 81 -15.58 -7.45 -8.78
N PHE A 82 -15.63 -6.56 -7.79
CA PHE A 82 -15.21 -5.17 -7.87
C PHE A 82 -14.14 -4.94 -6.78
N PHE A 83 -12.89 -4.90 -7.20
CA PHE A 83 -11.75 -4.62 -6.32
C PHE A 83 -11.47 -3.12 -6.34
N ASN A 84 -11.24 -2.53 -5.16
CA ASN A 84 -11.14 -1.08 -5.00
C ASN A 84 -12.39 -0.37 -5.55
N LEU A 85 -13.55 -0.67 -4.95
CA LEU A 85 -14.87 -0.22 -5.38
C LEU A 85 -14.92 1.31 -5.61
N TRP A 86 -14.31 2.06 -4.70
CA TRP A 86 -14.28 3.53 -4.69
C TRP A 86 -13.17 4.14 -5.54
N ASN A 87 -12.32 3.32 -6.17
CA ASN A 87 -11.12 3.77 -6.88
C ASN A 87 -10.25 4.72 -6.03
N ALA A 88 -10.10 4.40 -4.74
CA ALA A 88 -9.26 5.13 -3.82
C ALA A 88 -7.81 4.67 -3.95
N HIS A 89 -6.87 5.63 -3.96
CA HIS A 89 -5.44 5.35 -4.08
C HIS A 89 -4.73 5.66 -2.78
N TYR A 90 -3.92 4.71 -2.32
CA TYR A 90 -3.12 4.84 -1.11
C TYR A 90 -1.66 4.57 -1.43
N PHE A 91 -0.76 5.20 -0.67
CA PHE A 91 0.65 4.86 -0.74
C PHE A 91 0.83 3.41 -0.29
N THR A 92 1.55 2.64 -1.08
CA THR A 92 1.82 1.21 -0.82
C THR A 92 3.31 0.94 -0.91
N THR A 93 3.72 -0.24 -0.43
CA THR A 93 5.08 -0.72 -0.65
C THR A 93 5.23 -1.14 -2.11
N SER A 94 6.35 -0.79 -2.74
CA SER A 94 6.75 -1.34 -4.04
C SER A 94 7.55 -2.65 -3.91
N GLY A 95 7.66 -3.21 -2.69
CA GLY A 95 8.51 -4.36 -2.37
C GLY A 95 7.98 -5.20 -1.20
N ALA A 96 8.87 -6.00 -0.60
CA ALA A 96 8.55 -6.97 0.45
C ALA A 96 7.91 -6.33 1.71
N GLN A 97 7.17 -7.13 2.47
CA GLN A 97 6.63 -6.71 3.77
C GLN A 97 7.77 -6.24 4.68
N GLY A 98 7.71 -4.99 5.15
CA GLY A 98 8.77 -4.35 5.94
C GLY A 98 9.64 -3.36 5.15
N ASP A 99 9.59 -3.40 3.81
CA ASP A 99 10.29 -2.45 2.94
C ASP A 99 9.50 -1.14 2.72
N GLY A 100 8.93 -0.63 3.81
CA GLY A 100 8.43 0.74 4.02
C GLY A 100 7.99 1.55 2.79
N GLY A 101 6.68 1.65 2.65
CA GLY A 101 5.95 2.79 2.09
C GLY A 101 6.22 3.20 0.64
N GLY A 102 5.44 4.18 0.20
CA GLY A 102 5.59 4.82 -1.11
C GLY A 102 6.66 5.91 -1.14
N PHE A 103 7.69 5.87 -0.29
CA PHE A 103 8.66 6.96 -0.18
C PHE A 103 10.10 6.45 -0.22
N VAL A 104 11.02 7.27 -0.72
CA VAL A 104 12.46 7.01 -0.68
C VAL A 104 12.96 7.09 0.76
N ARG A 105 13.58 6.02 1.25
CA ARG A 105 14.01 5.88 2.66
C ARG A 105 15.52 5.76 2.84
N ASP A 106 16.28 5.69 1.75
CA ASP A 106 17.73 5.75 1.84
C ASP A 106 18.16 7.19 2.13
N VAL A 107 18.70 7.41 3.33
CA VAL A 107 19.16 8.73 3.79
C VAL A 107 20.30 9.29 2.92
N SER A 108 21.01 8.42 2.19
CA SER A 108 22.05 8.80 1.24
C SER A 108 21.52 9.24 -0.14
N ASP A 109 20.29 8.90 -0.48
CA ASP A 109 19.66 9.30 -1.75
C ASP A 109 19.27 10.78 -1.69
N VAL A 110 19.58 11.55 -2.74
CA VAL A 110 19.20 12.97 -2.87
C VAL A 110 17.70 13.19 -2.73
N ASN A 111 16.89 12.22 -3.15
CA ASN A 111 15.42 12.22 -3.10
C ASN A 111 14.86 11.66 -1.78
N PHE A 112 15.66 11.52 -0.72
CA PHE A 112 15.17 11.05 0.58
C PHE A 112 13.86 11.74 1.01
N GLY A 113 12.86 10.93 1.38
CA GLY A 113 11.53 11.40 1.75
C GLY A 113 10.59 11.71 0.58
N MET A 114 11.04 11.70 -0.67
CA MET A 114 10.19 11.92 -1.83
C MET A 114 9.30 10.70 -2.11
N TRP A 115 8.12 10.93 -2.67
CA TRP A 115 7.26 9.86 -3.16
C TRP A 115 7.96 9.11 -4.31
N ASN A 116 7.95 7.77 -4.25
CA ASN A 116 8.65 6.92 -5.21
C ASN A 116 7.76 6.43 -6.37
N GLY A 117 6.54 6.98 -6.49
CA GLY A 117 5.56 6.58 -7.51
C GLY A 117 4.68 5.39 -7.12
N ALA A 118 4.96 4.71 -5.99
CA ALA A 118 4.19 3.54 -5.59
C ALA A 118 2.85 3.94 -4.96
N VAL A 119 1.77 3.45 -5.56
CA VAL A 119 0.39 3.57 -5.09
C VAL A 119 -0.36 2.27 -5.34
N THR A 120 -1.46 2.07 -4.61
CA THR A 120 -2.34 0.92 -4.80
C THR A 120 -2.86 0.84 -6.24
N THR A 121 -3.15 -0.39 -6.66
CA THR A 121 -3.73 -0.66 -7.98
C THR A 121 -5.06 0.09 -8.15
N PRO A 122 -5.33 0.62 -9.36
CA PRO A 122 -6.65 1.15 -9.70
C PRO A 122 -7.74 0.09 -9.56
N ARG A 123 -9.00 0.55 -9.59
CA ARG A 123 -10.18 -0.32 -9.58
C ARG A 123 -10.09 -1.40 -10.66
N ASN A 124 -10.34 -2.64 -10.26
CA ASN A 124 -10.41 -3.80 -11.16
C ASN A 124 -11.81 -4.43 -11.06
N ILE A 125 -12.41 -4.72 -12.20
CA ILE A 125 -13.74 -5.33 -12.28
C ILE A 125 -13.61 -6.63 -13.07
N GLN A 126 -14.12 -7.72 -12.49
CA GLN A 126 -14.05 -9.04 -13.08
C GLN A 126 -15.45 -9.64 -13.19
N LEU A 127 -15.71 -10.29 -14.31
CA LEU A 127 -16.93 -11.04 -14.57
C LEU A 127 -16.57 -12.50 -14.82
N THR A 128 -17.12 -13.39 -14.00
CA THR A 128 -16.89 -14.83 -14.10
C THR A 128 -18.21 -15.56 -14.31
N MET A 129 -18.19 -16.58 -15.17
CA MET A 129 -19.30 -17.51 -15.36
C MET A 129 -18.86 -18.93 -15.02
N ARG A 130 -19.68 -19.67 -14.26
CA ARG A 130 -19.50 -21.09 -13.98
C ARG A 130 -20.76 -21.86 -14.34
N VAL A 131 -20.60 -22.93 -15.11
CA VAL A 131 -21.68 -23.85 -15.47
C VAL A 131 -21.50 -25.16 -14.69
N THR A 132 -22.57 -25.66 -14.11
CA THR A 132 -22.61 -26.95 -13.40
C THR A 132 -23.78 -27.78 -13.94
N PHE A 133 -23.52 -29.05 -14.22
CA PHE A 133 -24.43 -30.00 -14.86
C PHE A 133 -24.91 -31.07 -13.87
#